data_AF-A0A927RSR5-F1
#
_entry.id   AF-A0A927RSR5-F1
#
_cell.length_a   1.000
_cell.length_b   1.000
_cell.length_c   1.000
_cell.angle_alpha   90.00
_cell.angle_beta   90.00
_cell.angle_gamma   90.00
#
_symmetry.space_group_name_H-M   'P 1'
#
loop_
_entity.id
_entity.type
_entity.pdbx_description
1 polymer ?
#
loop_
_entity_poly.entity_id
_entity_poly.type
_entity_poly.pdbx_seq_one_letter_code
_entity_poly.pdbx_strand_id
1 'polypeptide(L)'
;MNCQVPVVATEIQTIPWDTIITNAVVIIGFIVSVVMTRRNIKAETEKLKTSIAIEALQDALLKIFSFLSDSKMAKTDEEKEAITWEMMKAVQKVVAYGSKDAVVIAASFQENNYAGAPDSFRTLAYYAILAAQLKYDITGEVIAPELFFKFYLTDYAKNEAGIKNAIDELVEELKLNDRLKSSL
;
A
#
# COMPACT_ATOMS: atom_id res chain seq x y z
N MET A 1 26.72 -59.96 70.28
CA MET A 1 27.18 -59.13 69.15
C MET A 1 26.10 -58.09 68.89
N ASN A 2 26.30 -56.86 69.36
CA ASN A 2 25.39 -55.75 69.11
C ASN A 2 25.70 -55.17 67.72
N CYS A 3 24.77 -55.31 66.79
CA CYS A 3 24.80 -54.63 65.50
C CYS A 3 24.02 -53.31 65.67
N GLN A 4 24.72 -52.19 65.81
CA GLN A 4 24.11 -50.86 65.73
C GLN A 4 24.06 -50.46 64.26
N VAL A 5 22.84 -50.41 63.71
CA VAL A 5 22.57 -49.82 62.40
C VAL A 5 22.54 -48.30 62.56
N PRO A 6 23.25 -47.52 61.73
CA PRO A 6 23.23 -46.06 61.83
C PRO A 6 21.90 -45.52 61.31
N VAL A 7 21.20 -44.75 62.14
CA VAL A 7 20.02 -43.98 61.73
C VAL A 7 20.53 -42.74 61.00
N VAL A 8 20.41 -42.74 59.67
CA VAL A 8 20.64 -41.55 58.85
C VAL A 8 19.42 -40.65 59.02
N ALA A 9 19.56 -39.57 59.79
CA ALA A 9 18.55 -38.53 59.89
C ALA A 9 18.51 -37.75 58.57
N THR A 10 17.45 -37.92 57.79
CA THR A 10 17.14 -37.08 56.64
C THR A 10 16.56 -35.76 57.14
N GLU A 11 17.41 -34.72 57.20
CA GLU A 11 16.98 -33.36 57.51
C GLU A 11 16.18 -32.82 56.30
N ILE A 12 14.87 -32.60 56.48
CA ILE A 12 14.01 -32.05 55.42
C ILE A 12 14.33 -30.56 55.32
N GLN A 13 15.15 -30.18 54.34
CA GLN A 13 15.47 -28.78 54.04
C GLN A 13 14.22 -28.07 53.52
N THR A 14 13.57 -27.27 54.37
CA THR A 14 12.40 -26.46 53.98
C THR A 14 12.85 -25.27 53.14
N ILE A 15 12.23 -25.08 51.97
CA ILE A 15 12.51 -23.93 51.10
C ILE A 15 12.01 -22.65 51.79
N PRO A 16 12.83 -21.60 51.92
CA PRO A 16 12.41 -20.35 52.54
C PRO A 16 11.42 -19.58 51.64
N TRP A 17 10.45 -18.91 52.27
CA TRP A 17 9.30 -18.28 51.60
C TRP A 17 9.66 -17.16 50.62
N ASP A 18 10.76 -16.45 50.88
CA ASP A 18 11.33 -15.41 50.02
C ASP A 18 11.73 -15.95 48.63
N THR A 19 12.26 -17.17 48.58
CA THR A 19 12.69 -17.86 47.37
C THR A 19 11.47 -18.24 46.52
N ILE A 20 10.39 -18.69 47.16
CA ILE A 20 9.13 -19.03 46.48
C ILE A 20 8.51 -17.79 45.84
N ILE A 21 8.47 -16.67 46.58
CA ILE A 21 7.93 -15.39 46.10
C ILE A 21 8.78 -14.86 44.95
N THR A 22 10.11 -14.87 45.09
CA THR A 22 11.04 -14.38 44.05
C THR A 22 10.86 -15.17 42.74
N ASN A 23 10.80 -16.50 42.82
CA ASN A 23 10.60 -17.33 41.64
C ASN A 23 9.23 -17.10 40.99
N ALA A 24 8.17 -16.92 41.77
CA ALA A 24 6.84 -16.61 41.24
C ALA A 24 6.82 -15.27 40.50
N VAL A 25 7.45 -14.23 41.05
CA VAL A 25 7.57 -12.92 40.41
C VAL A 25 8.36 -13.02 39.10
N VAL A 26 9.45 -13.78 39.06
CA VAL A 26 10.25 -14.01 37.84
C VAL A 26 9.41 -14.73 36.78
N ILE A 27 8.67 -15.78 37.14
CA ILE A 27 7.81 -16.53 36.21
C ILE A 27 6.73 -15.60 35.64
N ILE A 28 6.06 -14.82 36.48
CA ILE A 28 5.04 -13.86 36.04
C ILE A 28 5.65 -12.79 35.13
N GLY A 29 6.79 -12.23 35.52
CA GLY A 29 7.52 -11.24 34.72
C GLY A 29 7.91 -11.79 33.35
N PHE A 30 8.37 -13.05 33.30
CA PHE A 30 8.68 -13.74 32.05
C PHE A 30 7.44 -13.95 31.18
N ILE A 31 6.31 -14.38 31.76
CA ILE A 31 5.04 -14.54 31.03
C ILE A 31 4.59 -13.21 30.43
N VAL A 32 4.61 -12.13 31.21
CA VAL A 32 4.25 -10.78 30.75
C VAL A 32 5.19 -10.33 29.63
N SER A 33 6.49 -10.54 29.79
CA SER A 33 7.51 -10.20 28.78
C SER A 33 7.27 -10.93 27.45
N VAL A 34 6.98 -12.23 27.50
CA VAL A 34 6.66 -13.03 26.29
C VAL A 34 5.39 -12.51 25.61
N VAL A 35 4.34 -12.19 26.37
CA VAL A 35 3.09 -11.64 25.81
C VAL A 35 3.34 -10.28 25.16
N MET A 36 4.07 -9.39 25.83
CA MET A 36 4.39 -8.07 25.30
C MET A 36 5.25 -8.14 24.03
N THR A 37 6.26 -9.02 24.04
CA THR A 37 7.11 -9.29 22.87
C THR A 37 6.27 -9.78 21.68
N ARG A 38 5.33 -10.71 21.90
CA ARG A 38 4.41 -11.17 20.85
C ARG A 38 3.53 -10.04 20.32
N ARG A 39 3.08 -9.12 21.16
CA ARG A 39 2.30 -7.95 20.72
C ARG A 39 3.14 -7.00 19.87
N ASN A 40 4.38 -6.74 20.29
CA ASN A 40 5.31 -5.88 19.53
C ASN A 40 5.64 -6.46 18.16
N ILE A 41 5.98 -7.75 18.08
CA ILE A 41 6.25 -8.43 16.80
C ILE A 41 5.05 -8.34 15.86
N LYS A 42 3.82 -8.54 16.38
CA LYS A 42 2.60 -8.38 15.57
C LYS A 42 2.44 -6.95 15.06
N ALA A 43 2.60 -5.95 15.91
CA ALA A 43 2.50 -4.55 15.52
C ALA A 43 3.57 -4.15 14.48
N GLU A 44 4.81 -4.60 14.68
CA GLU A 44 5.89 -4.41 13.71
C GLU A 44 5.60 -5.10 12.38
N THR A 45 5.04 -6.31 12.41
CA THR A 45 4.64 -7.04 11.19
C THR A 45 3.58 -6.27 10.41
N GLU A 46 2.55 -5.75 11.07
CA GLU A 46 1.51 -4.94 10.41
C GLU A 46 2.07 -3.62 9.85
N LYS A 47 2.99 -2.99 10.58
CA LYS A 47 3.72 -1.80 10.09
C LYS A 47 4.55 -2.12 8.85
N LEU A 48 5.25 -3.25 8.83
CA LEU A 48 6.05 -3.70 7.69
C LEU A 48 5.17 -3.99 6.47
N LYS A 49 4.06 -4.70 6.64
CA LYS A 49 3.08 -4.93 5.56
C LYS A 49 2.60 -3.61 4.96
N THR A 50 2.27 -2.65 5.82
CA THR A 50 1.84 -1.31 5.40
C THR A 50 2.96 -0.57 4.66
N SER A 51 4.20 -0.65 5.14
CA SER A 51 5.37 -0.07 4.46
C SER A 51 5.55 -0.65 3.05
N ILE A 52 5.50 -1.97 2.91
CA ILE A 52 5.63 -2.66 1.61
C ILE A 52 4.52 -2.23 0.65
N ALA A 53 3.28 -2.12 1.13
CA ALA A 53 2.17 -1.64 0.32
C ALA A 53 2.40 -0.19 -0.13
N ILE A 54 2.81 0.70 0.78
CA ILE A 54 3.11 2.10 0.46
C ILE A 54 4.24 2.20 -0.57
N GLU A 55 5.33 1.46 -0.39
CA GLU A 55 6.46 1.43 -1.34
C GLU A 55 6.03 0.93 -2.72
N ALA A 56 5.20 -0.12 -2.78
CA ALA A 56 4.66 -0.63 -4.03
C ALA A 56 3.76 0.40 -4.74
N LEU A 57 2.90 1.10 -3.99
CA LEU A 57 2.03 2.14 -4.55
C LEU A 57 2.79 3.40 -4.95
N GLN A 58 3.84 3.79 -4.22
CA GLN A 58 4.74 4.89 -4.60
C GLN A 58 5.44 4.58 -5.93
N ASP A 59 5.98 3.37 -6.08
CA ASP A 59 6.59 2.94 -7.35
C ASP A 59 5.57 2.94 -8.49
N ALA A 60 4.34 2.44 -8.25
CA ALA A 60 3.28 2.46 -9.25
C ALA A 60 2.90 3.89 -9.66
N LEU A 61 2.74 4.79 -8.69
CA LEU A 61 2.43 6.21 -8.91
C LEU A 61 3.51 6.89 -9.76
N LEU A 62 4.79 6.66 -9.45
CA LEU A 62 5.91 7.23 -10.23
C LEU A 62 5.94 6.72 -11.67
N LYS A 63 5.66 5.42 -11.89
CA LYS A 63 5.59 4.84 -13.23
C LYS A 63 4.41 5.36 -14.04
N ILE A 64 3.26 5.56 -13.39
CA ILE A 64 2.10 6.21 -14.02
C ILE A 64 2.47 7.62 -14.50
N PHE A 65 3.24 8.36 -13.69
CA PHE A 65 3.70 9.69 -14.09
C PHE A 65 4.68 9.67 -15.25
N SER A 66 5.67 8.78 -15.24
CA SER A 66 6.67 8.74 -16.30
C SER A 66 6.10 8.20 -17.61
N PHE A 67 5.07 7.34 -17.55
CA PHE A 67 4.49 6.72 -18.74
C PHE A 67 4.13 7.73 -19.84
N LEU A 68 3.49 8.86 -19.50
CA LEU A 68 3.07 9.86 -20.48
C LEU A 68 4.25 10.59 -21.14
N SER A 69 5.34 10.83 -20.40
CA SER A 69 6.56 11.42 -20.97
C SER A 69 7.33 10.40 -21.79
N ASP A 70 7.49 9.20 -21.25
CA ASP A 70 8.29 8.12 -21.84
C ASP A 70 7.66 7.66 -23.15
N SER A 71 6.32 7.53 -23.20
CA SER A 71 5.58 7.15 -24.39
C SER A 71 5.73 8.16 -25.53
N LYS A 72 5.92 9.44 -25.23
CA LYS A 72 6.17 10.50 -26.24
C LYS A 72 7.62 10.49 -26.74
N MET A 73 8.56 10.04 -25.91
CA MET A 73 9.98 10.00 -26.26
C MET A 73 10.40 8.72 -26.98
N ALA A 74 9.61 7.65 -26.87
CA ALA A 74 9.84 6.37 -27.54
C ALA A 74 9.87 6.52 -29.07
N LYS A 75 10.93 6.03 -29.70
CA LYS A 75 11.16 6.09 -31.14
C LYS A 75 11.07 4.72 -31.78
N THR A 76 11.44 3.66 -31.05
CA THR A 76 11.40 2.27 -31.54
C THR A 76 10.19 1.53 -30.98
N ASP A 77 9.79 0.44 -31.64
CA ASP A 77 8.70 -0.40 -31.14
C ASP A 77 9.11 -1.18 -29.89
N GLU A 78 10.39 -1.55 -29.77
CA GLU A 78 10.98 -2.16 -28.57
C GLU A 78 10.89 -1.24 -27.35
N GLU A 79 11.17 0.06 -27.52
CA GLU A 79 11.02 1.06 -26.45
C GLU A 79 9.55 1.19 -26.02
N LYS A 80 8.62 1.23 -26.97
CA LYS A 80 7.17 1.30 -26.67
C LYS A 80 6.69 0.06 -25.91
N GLU A 81 7.17 -1.12 -26.29
CA GLU A 81 6.83 -2.38 -25.61
C GLU A 81 7.36 -2.38 -24.17
N ALA A 82 8.61 -1.95 -23.96
CA ALA A 82 9.18 -1.84 -22.62
C ALA A 82 8.42 -0.86 -21.72
N ILE A 83 8.02 0.31 -22.25
CA ILE A 83 7.21 1.30 -21.52
C ILE A 83 5.83 0.74 -21.16
N THR A 84 5.19 0.04 -22.11
CA THR A 84 3.90 -0.63 -21.87
C THR A 84 4.02 -1.68 -20.77
N TRP A 85 5.10 -2.45 -20.76
CA TRP A 85 5.37 -3.45 -19.73
C TRP A 85 5.55 -2.83 -18.34
N GLU A 86 6.25 -1.70 -18.23
CA GLU A 86 6.37 -0.97 -16.95
C GLU A 86 5.02 -0.45 -16.44
N MET A 87 4.16 0.04 -17.34
CA MET A 87 2.79 0.41 -16.98
C MET A 87 1.96 -0.80 -16.51
N MET A 88 2.10 -1.95 -17.16
CA MET A 88 1.43 -3.19 -16.71
C MET A 88 1.88 -3.61 -15.31
N LYS A 89 3.18 -3.50 -15.01
CA LYS A 89 3.69 -3.73 -13.64
C LYS A 89 3.10 -2.75 -12.64
N ALA A 90 2.95 -1.47 -13.00
CA ALA A 90 2.31 -0.49 -12.14
C ALA A 90 0.86 -0.89 -11.83
N VAL A 91 0.08 -1.27 -12.85
CA VAL A 91 -1.29 -1.78 -12.69
C VAL A 91 -1.34 -3.02 -11.80
N GLN A 92 -0.43 -3.98 -11.96
CA GLN A 92 -0.37 -5.17 -11.10
C GLN A 92 -0.12 -4.80 -9.63
N LYS A 93 0.72 -3.80 -9.36
CA LYS A 93 0.94 -3.29 -8.00
C LYS A 93 -0.31 -2.63 -7.43
N VAL A 94 -1.05 -1.88 -8.23
CA VAL A 94 -2.35 -1.32 -7.83
C VAL A 94 -3.34 -2.44 -7.48
N VAL A 95 -3.42 -3.50 -8.30
CA VAL A 95 -4.30 -4.64 -8.03
C VAL A 95 -3.91 -5.38 -6.74
N ALA A 96 -2.61 -5.52 -6.47
CA ALA A 96 -2.12 -6.25 -5.30
C ALA A 96 -2.22 -5.45 -3.98
N TYR A 97 -2.02 -4.13 -4.02
CA TYR A 97 -1.82 -3.31 -2.82
C TYR A 97 -2.72 -2.07 -2.72
N GLY A 98 -3.42 -1.70 -3.79
CA GLY A 98 -4.22 -0.48 -3.87
C GLY A 98 -5.55 -0.57 -3.13
N SER A 99 -6.18 0.58 -2.89
CA SER A 99 -7.55 0.64 -2.40
C SER A 99 -8.53 0.05 -3.42
N LYS A 100 -9.74 -0.28 -2.96
CA LYS A 100 -10.84 -0.73 -3.82
C LYS A 100 -11.06 0.23 -5.00
N ASP A 101 -11.04 1.53 -4.74
CA ASP A 101 -11.29 2.56 -5.74
C ASP A 101 -10.14 2.60 -6.76
N ALA A 102 -8.89 2.48 -6.32
CA ALA A 102 -7.73 2.39 -7.23
C ALA A 102 -7.81 1.14 -8.13
N VAL A 103 -8.23 0.00 -7.58
CA VAL A 103 -8.42 -1.23 -8.34
C VAL A 103 -9.54 -1.10 -9.37
N VAL A 104 -10.66 -0.47 -9.01
CA VAL A 104 -11.79 -0.20 -9.93
C VAL A 104 -11.33 0.69 -11.09
N ILE A 105 -10.60 1.76 -10.82
CA ILE A 105 -10.04 2.64 -11.85
C ILE A 105 -9.11 1.85 -12.78
N ALA A 106 -8.18 1.07 -12.21
CA ALA A 106 -7.21 0.30 -12.99
C ALA A 106 -7.87 -0.77 -13.88
N ALA A 107 -8.88 -1.48 -13.35
CA ALA A 107 -9.64 -2.46 -14.10
C ALA A 107 -10.41 -1.80 -15.26
N SER A 108 -11.14 -0.72 -14.98
CA SER A 108 -11.90 0.03 -15.98
C SER A 108 -11.01 0.62 -17.07
N PHE A 109 -9.81 1.10 -16.71
CA PHE A 109 -8.82 1.55 -17.67
C PHE A 109 -8.36 0.42 -18.62
N GLN A 110 -8.09 -0.78 -18.09
CA GLN A 110 -7.70 -1.93 -18.93
C GLN A 110 -8.84 -2.37 -19.86
N GLU A 111 -10.07 -2.44 -19.34
CA GLU A 111 -11.26 -2.75 -20.15
C GLU A 111 -11.44 -1.74 -21.29
N ASN A 112 -11.29 -0.45 -21.00
CA ASN A 112 -11.35 0.62 -21.99
C ASN A 112 -10.26 0.49 -23.06
N ASN A 113 -9.05 0.06 -22.69
CA ASN A 113 -7.97 -0.16 -23.65
C ASN A 113 -8.22 -1.38 -24.55
N TYR A 114 -8.86 -2.45 -24.06
CA TYR A 114 -9.18 -3.63 -24.87
C TYR A 114 -10.30 -3.38 -25.88
N ALA A 115 -11.19 -2.40 -25.63
CA ALA A 115 -12.33 -2.11 -26.49
C ALA A 115 -11.98 -1.41 -27.83
N GLY A 116 -10.77 -0.88 -27.98
CA GLY A 116 -10.24 -0.33 -29.24
C GLY A 116 -10.62 1.14 -29.51
N ALA A 117 -9.62 1.92 -29.96
CA ALA A 117 -9.58 3.38 -30.13
C ALA A 117 -9.80 4.18 -28.83
N PRO A 118 -8.74 4.35 -28.02
CA PRO A 118 -8.83 5.14 -26.79
C PRO A 118 -9.18 6.60 -27.11
N ASP A 119 -10.29 7.09 -26.57
CA ASP A 119 -10.52 8.52 -26.47
C ASP A 119 -9.38 9.13 -25.67
N SER A 120 -8.61 10.00 -26.32
CA SER A 120 -7.42 10.62 -25.75
C SER A 120 -7.71 11.36 -24.43
N PHE A 121 -8.88 12.00 -24.27
CA PHE A 121 -9.22 12.69 -23.03
C PHE A 121 -9.62 11.72 -21.93
N ARG A 122 -10.35 10.66 -22.27
CA ARG A 122 -10.72 9.61 -21.33
C ARG A 122 -9.50 8.84 -20.82
N THR A 123 -8.57 8.50 -21.71
CA THR A 123 -7.29 7.88 -21.34
C THR A 123 -6.46 8.77 -20.43
N LEU A 124 -6.35 10.07 -20.75
CA LEU A 124 -5.73 11.03 -19.86
C LEU A 124 -6.46 11.04 -18.51
N ALA A 125 -7.78 11.22 -18.49
CA ALA A 125 -8.56 11.24 -17.26
C ALA A 125 -8.31 10.00 -16.37
N TYR A 126 -8.23 8.78 -16.93
CA TYR A 126 -7.82 7.57 -16.19
C TYR A 126 -6.46 7.71 -15.50
N TYR A 127 -5.43 8.20 -16.20
CA TYR A 127 -4.11 8.42 -15.59
C TYR A 127 -4.18 9.41 -14.43
N ALA A 128 -4.91 10.51 -14.60
CA ALA A 128 -5.04 11.53 -13.58
C ALA A 128 -5.81 11.06 -12.35
N ILE A 129 -6.98 10.43 -12.53
CA ILE A 129 -7.77 9.94 -11.39
C ILE A 129 -7.04 8.80 -10.66
N LEU A 130 -6.32 7.94 -11.40
CA LEU A 130 -5.53 6.87 -10.77
C LEU A 130 -4.38 7.47 -9.95
N ALA A 131 -3.67 8.46 -10.49
CA ALA A 131 -2.61 9.15 -9.76
C ALA A 131 -3.15 9.90 -8.53
N ALA A 132 -4.32 10.54 -8.62
CA ALA A 132 -4.98 11.21 -7.50
C ALA A 132 -5.35 10.21 -6.41
N GLN A 133 -5.96 9.09 -6.79
CA GLN A 133 -6.38 8.05 -5.87
C GLN A 133 -5.17 7.41 -5.17
N LEU A 134 -4.10 7.11 -5.91
CA LEU A 134 -2.89 6.55 -5.31
C LEU A 134 -2.19 7.55 -4.37
N LYS A 135 -2.15 8.84 -4.72
CA LYS A 135 -1.66 9.86 -3.78
C LYS A 135 -2.51 9.86 -2.50
N TYR A 136 -3.84 9.80 -2.63
CA TYR A 136 -4.74 9.75 -1.49
C TYR A 136 -4.53 8.49 -0.64
N ASP A 137 -4.37 7.33 -1.27
CA ASP A 137 -4.12 6.05 -0.58
C ASP A 137 -2.81 6.08 0.23
N ILE A 138 -1.78 6.79 -0.26
CA ILE A 138 -0.47 6.91 0.39
C ILE A 138 -0.46 7.99 1.48
N THR A 139 -1.06 9.15 1.20
CA THR A 139 -0.87 10.38 2.00
C THR A 139 -2.10 10.85 2.76
N GLY A 140 -3.29 10.36 2.41
CA GLY A 140 -4.58 10.85 2.89
C GLY A 140 -5.00 12.19 2.28
N GLU A 141 -4.20 12.78 1.38
CA GLU A 141 -4.50 14.04 0.73
C GLU A 141 -5.03 13.85 -0.69
N VAL A 142 -6.20 14.41 -0.96
CA VAL A 142 -6.76 14.49 -2.32
C VAL A 142 -6.21 15.72 -3.03
N ILE A 143 -5.81 15.55 -4.29
CA ILE A 143 -5.49 16.65 -5.19
C ILE A 143 -6.38 16.57 -6.40
N ALA A 144 -6.70 17.74 -6.96
CA ALA A 144 -7.53 17.84 -8.15
C ALA A 144 -6.80 17.12 -9.32
N PRO A 145 -7.40 16.08 -9.94
CA PRO A 145 -6.67 15.23 -10.88
C PRO A 145 -6.14 15.99 -12.11
N GLU A 146 -6.80 17.05 -12.54
CA GLU A 146 -6.35 17.85 -13.68
C GLU A 146 -5.00 18.55 -13.45
N LEU A 147 -4.61 18.78 -12.19
CA LEU A 147 -3.32 19.38 -11.86
C LEU A 147 -2.16 18.52 -12.34
N PHE A 148 -2.35 17.19 -12.46
CA PHE A 148 -1.33 16.31 -13.01
C PHE A 148 -0.93 16.71 -14.42
N PHE A 149 -1.88 17.10 -15.27
CA PHE A 149 -1.56 17.45 -16.65
C PHE A 149 -0.82 18.77 -16.79
N LYS A 150 -0.93 19.68 -15.82
CA LYS A 150 -0.15 20.92 -15.83
C LYS A 150 1.36 20.65 -15.77
N PHE A 151 1.78 19.49 -15.27
CA PHE A 151 3.19 19.09 -15.24
C PHE A 151 3.67 18.45 -16.56
N TYR A 152 2.78 17.84 -17.35
CA TYR A 152 3.17 16.94 -18.46
C TYR A 152 2.62 17.33 -19.84
N LEU A 153 1.61 18.21 -19.91
CA LEU A 153 1.02 18.69 -21.16
C LEU A 153 1.38 20.16 -21.39
N THR A 154 2.09 20.42 -22.49
CA THR A 154 2.45 21.77 -22.93
C THR A 154 1.24 22.55 -23.46
N ASP A 155 0.18 21.86 -23.85
CA ASP A 155 -1.05 22.40 -24.45
C ASP A 155 -2.27 22.24 -23.54
N TYR A 156 -2.07 21.97 -22.24
CA TYR A 156 -3.15 21.77 -21.26
C TYR A 156 -4.23 22.86 -21.35
N ALA A 157 -3.84 24.14 -21.43
CA ALA A 157 -4.79 25.26 -21.46
C ALA A 157 -5.78 25.21 -22.64
N LYS A 158 -5.42 24.57 -23.76
CA LYS A 158 -6.31 24.41 -24.92
C LYS A 158 -7.31 23.27 -24.73
N ASN A 159 -6.95 22.26 -23.94
CA ASN A 159 -7.69 21.02 -23.77
C ASN A 159 -8.34 20.90 -22.38
N GLU A 160 -8.17 21.91 -21.52
CA GLU A 160 -8.56 21.89 -20.11
C GLU A 160 -10.02 21.46 -19.90
N ALA A 161 -10.96 22.07 -20.64
CA ALA A 161 -12.38 21.74 -20.51
C ALA A 161 -12.68 20.27 -20.86
N GLY A 162 -12.08 19.75 -21.93
CA GLY A 162 -12.27 18.36 -22.34
C GLY A 162 -11.71 17.37 -21.31
N ILE A 163 -10.53 17.67 -20.76
CA ILE A 163 -9.91 16.85 -19.71
C ILE A 163 -10.74 16.87 -18.43
N LYS A 164 -11.20 18.04 -17.98
CA LYS A 164 -12.02 18.18 -16.77
C LYS A 164 -13.35 17.43 -16.90
N ASN A 165 -14.03 17.57 -18.03
CA ASN A 165 -15.28 16.86 -18.28
C ASN A 165 -15.07 15.34 -18.26
N ALA A 166 -14.00 14.85 -18.89
CA ALA A 166 -13.69 13.41 -18.88
C ALA A 166 -13.35 12.89 -17.47
N ILE A 167 -12.69 13.71 -16.62
CA ILE A 167 -12.45 13.38 -15.21
C ILE A 167 -13.78 13.26 -14.46
N ASP A 168 -14.63 14.27 -14.56
CA ASP A 168 -15.90 14.32 -13.82
C ASP A 168 -16.84 13.18 -14.26
N GLU A 169 -16.93 12.91 -15.56
CA GLU A 169 -17.68 11.77 -16.10
C GLU A 169 -17.18 10.44 -15.55
N LEU A 170 -15.86 10.21 -15.53
CA LEU A 170 -15.29 8.97 -14.99
C LEU A 170 -15.53 8.83 -13.48
N VAL A 171 -15.43 9.93 -12.72
CA VAL A 171 -15.70 9.93 -11.28
C VAL A 171 -17.14 9.49 -11.01
N GLU A 172 -18.10 9.97 -11.80
CA GLU A 172 -19.51 9.59 -11.69
C GLU A 172 -19.78 8.15 -12.14
N GLU A 173 -19.26 7.77 -13.30
CA GLU A 173 -19.42 6.43 -13.89
C GLU A 173 -18.91 5.34 -12.95
N LEU A 174 -17.72 5.55 -12.39
CA LEU A 174 -17.07 4.61 -11.48
C LEU A 174 -17.51 4.77 -10.02
N LYS A 175 -18.37 5.74 -9.72
CA LYS A 175 -18.88 6.05 -8.37
C LYS A 175 -17.75 6.29 -7.36
N LEU A 176 -16.75 7.04 -7.78
CA LEU A 176 -15.59 7.39 -6.96
C LEU A 176 -15.93 8.54 -6.00
N ASN A 177 -14.98 8.90 -5.16
CA ASN A 177 -15.12 10.03 -4.25
C ASN A 177 -15.26 11.35 -5.04
N ASP A 178 -16.32 12.13 -4.78
CA ASP A 178 -16.58 13.42 -5.44
C ASP A 178 -15.43 14.44 -5.25
N ARG A 179 -14.57 14.26 -4.24
CA ARG A 179 -13.35 15.09 -4.07
C ARG A 179 -12.35 14.96 -5.22
N LEU A 180 -12.51 13.93 -6.06
CA LEU A 180 -11.73 13.73 -7.28
C LEU A 180 -12.29 14.51 -8.48
N LYS A 181 -13.45 15.16 -8.37
CA LYS A 181 -13.97 16.01 -9.44
C LYS A 181 -13.09 17.25 -9.62
N SER A 182 -12.97 17.68 -10.86
CA SER A 182 -12.27 18.89 -11.27
C SER A 182 -13.17 20.14 -11.21
N SER A 183 -14.49 19.94 -11.15
CA SER A 183 -15.46 20.99 -10.85
C SER A 183 -15.91 20.90 -9.39
N LEU A 184 -15.49 21.88 -8.58
CA LEU A 184 -16.08 22.20 -7.27
C LEU A 184 -16.83 23.53 -7.38
#